data_AF-A0A936NDR0-F1
#
_entry.id   AF-A0A936NDR0-F1
#
_cell.length_a   1.000
_cell.length_b   1.000
_cell.length_c   1.000
_cell.angle_alpha   90.00
_cell.angle_beta   90.00
_cell.angle_gamma   90.00
#
_symmetry.space_group_name_H-M   'P 1'
#
loop_
_entity.id
_entity.type
_entity.pdbx_description
1 polymer ?
#
loop_
_entity_poly.entity_id
_entity_poly.type
_entity_poly.pdbx_seq_one_letter_code
_entity_poly.pdbx_strand_id
1 'polypeptide(L)'
;MTSPHDVAGGPNRNGDHAPDRTSAQAGSPGDDPTPSSVAAGPAPLDPGRDDARRAPLDERSADEDNAYPENPTDEVIDDMSDDPADDAATDERRGATIRERLGEAWDDARERRHEEQLEHDAESDDPEGWASALLQTADPKEYFDSVSGLARSDHSSLLSPLEFDPDVPFHYPTATTVEPEPQGIETVQLYAQTASPLFDRQIAAPFADPGRADLLADIHHRLMIDGRNVALITNHGDIVDIAVVLAGLTVAMCDGRTYGVLEEELDLVDLADHFNIMVSRMVTTRAAFGIPAVSVVSNMARTFLSLPQTHSRRRARIDPDLVRASNVLMRADLGRQLAKGGQLLAMAASGSQDLSLAVNFAARVRNAWQGFRGEDNEGPSLHLQPLYSGTMKIMLECEDVLPLAVCMDPKNPATELGSITRVRTEDDCHRVMDWIAAAHQRATGITTVYHDAEDDLLANIRAAISR
;
A
#
# COMPACT_ATOMS: atom_id res chain seq x y z
N MET A 1 -12.31 45.83 -47.91
CA MET A 1 -11.36 46.89 -47.50
C MET A 1 -10.02 46.20 -47.32
N THR A 2 -9.07 46.67 -48.14
CA THR A 2 -7.62 46.38 -48.25
C THR A 2 -6.99 45.21 -47.49
N SER A 3 -6.38 44.33 -48.31
CA SER A 3 -5.53 43.17 -48.03
C SER A 3 -4.06 43.55 -47.64
N PRO A 4 -3.03 42.68 -47.78
CA PRO A 4 -2.16 42.17 -46.71
C PRO A 4 -0.68 42.58 -46.91
N HIS A 5 0.29 41.99 -46.19
CA HIS A 5 1.61 41.67 -46.76
C HIS A 5 2.41 40.64 -45.93
N ASP A 6 2.85 39.63 -46.66
CA ASP A 6 3.87 38.63 -46.33
C ASP A 6 5.32 39.19 -46.26
N VAL A 7 6.21 38.36 -45.71
CA VAL A 7 7.55 37.94 -46.22
C VAL A 7 8.72 38.11 -45.23
N ALA A 8 9.16 36.94 -44.75
CA ALA A 8 10.51 36.39 -44.55
C ALA A 8 11.79 37.26 -44.54
N GLY A 9 12.74 36.84 -43.70
CA GLY A 9 14.19 36.97 -43.94
C GLY A 9 15.07 37.01 -42.69
N GLY A 10 15.66 35.88 -42.28
CA GLY A 10 16.96 35.88 -41.58
C GLY A 10 18.11 35.82 -42.62
N PRO A 11 19.38 35.57 -42.23
CA PRO A 11 20.09 35.82 -40.98
C PRO A 11 21.33 36.74 -41.21
N ASN A 12 22.00 37.22 -40.17
CA ASN A 12 23.38 37.71 -40.36
C ASN A 12 24.29 37.47 -39.15
N ARG A 13 25.51 37.02 -39.47
CA ARG A 13 26.62 36.65 -38.59
C ARG A 13 27.63 37.81 -38.45
N ASN A 14 28.52 37.64 -37.45
CA ASN A 14 29.96 38.01 -37.37
C ASN A 14 30.40 39.16 -36.46
N GLY A 15 31.45 38.87 -35.69
CA GLY A 15 32.45 39.81 -35.14
C GLY A 15 32.67 39.64 -33.62
N ASP A 16 33.39 38.62 -33.16
CA ASP A 16 34.83 38.62 -32.82
C ASP A 16 35.31 39.75 -31.89
N HIS A 17 35.69 39.39 -30.64
CA HIS A 17 36.99 39.76 -30.04
C HIS A 17 37.21 39.09 -28.66
N ALA A 18 38.19 38.18 -28.60
CA ALA A 18 39.11 38.00 -27.47
C ALA A 18 40.49 38.56 -27.91
N PRO A 19 41.37 38.99 -26.98
CA PRO A 19 42.37 38.09 -26.37
C PRO A 19 42.68 38.50 -24.89
N ASP A 20 43.56 37.95 -24.06
CA ASP A 20 44.62 36.94 -24.16
C ASP A 20 44.97 36.41 -22.76
N ARG A 21 45.70 35.30 -22.71
CA ARG A 21 46.27 34.64 -21.52
C ARG A 21 47.62 35.25 -21.13
N THR A 22 47.98 35.16 -19.85
CA THR A 22 49.39 35.01 -19.43
C THR A 22 49.52 34.03 -18.26
N SER A 23 50.50 33.14 -18.41
CA SER A 23 50.89 32.03 -17.55
C SER A 23 52.17 32.33 -16.76
N ALA A 24 52.54 31.38 -15.88
CA ALA A 24 53.87 31.06 -15.29
C ALA A 24 54.12 31.63 -13.87
N GLN A 25 54.77 30.96 -12.90
CA GLN A 25 55.18 29.56 -12.62
C GLN A 25 55.84 29.53 -11.21
N ALA A 26 55.68 28.40 -10.49
CA ALA A 26 56.59 27.72 -9.52
C ALA A 26 57.43 28.46 -8.44
N GLY A 27 57.35 27.94 -7.19
CA GLY A 27 58.41 28.04 -6.16
C GLY A 27 58.01 27.58 -4.74
N SER A 28 58.39 26.35 -4.34
CA SER A 28 58.61 25.89 -2.94
C SER A 28 60.15 25.79 -2.71
N PRO A 29 60.76 25.56 -1.51
CA PRO A 29 60.24 24.91 -0.27
C PRO A 29 60.78 25.44 1.11
N GLY A 30 60.38 24.76 2.21
CA GLY A 30 61.01 24.75 3.56
C GLY A 30 60.36 25.69 4.60
N ASP A 31 60.11 25.36 5.87
CA ASP A 31 60.56 24.29 6.77
C ASP A 31 59.57 24.14 7.95
N ASP A 32 59.43 22.91 8.45
CA ASP A 32 58.87 22.53 9.78
C ASP A 32 59.93 22.84 10.86
N PRO A 33 59.59 23.09 12.15
CA PRO A 33 59.38 21.92 13.03
C PRO A 33 58.43 22.12 14.24
N THR A 34 57.80 21.02 14.66
CA THR A 34 57.33 20.75 16.05
C THR A 34 58.53 20.36 16.95
N PRO A 35 58.51 20.40 18.32
CA PRO A 35 57.63 19.57 19.18
C PRO A 35 57.26 20.13 20.60
N SER A 36 56.25 19.56 21.26
CA SER A 36 56.36 18.92 22.60
C SER A 36 55.00 18.53 23.19
N SER A 37 54.88 17.23 23.48
CA SER A 37 53.94 16.55 24.38
C SER A 37 54.23 16.82 25.87
N VAL A 38 53.25 16.56 26.77
CA VAL A 38 53.28 15.82 28.07
C VAL A 38 51.90 16.07 28.74
N ALA A 39 50.92 15.17 28.66
CA ALA A 39 50.61 14.02 29.56
C ALA A 39 50.12 14.39 30.98
N ALA A 40 48.90 13.95 31.34
CA ALA A 40 48.57 13.19 32.56
C ALA A 40 47.05 13.02 32.74
N GLY A 41 46.58 11.76 32.74
CA GLY A 41 45.36 11.35 33.46
C GLY A 41 45.62 11.25 34.97
N PRO A 42 44.60 11.00 35.81
CA PRO A 42 44.20 9.61 36.05
C PRO A 42 42.67 9.35 36.20
N ALA A 43 42.32 8.06 36.20
CA ALA A 43 41.01 7.41 36.33
C ALA A 43 40.63 7.13 37.83
N PRO A 44 39.81 6.11 38.21
CA PRO A 44 38.39 5.74 37.96
C PRO A 44 37.59 5.49 39.30
N LEU A 45 36.41 4.82 39.23
CA LEU A 45 35.55 4.19 40.29
C LEU A 45 34.36 5.06 40.78
N ASP A 46 33.13 4.59 41.03
CA ASP A 46 32.61 3.25 41.42
C ASP A 46 31.06 3.18 41.20
N PRO A 47 30.41 2.00 41.16
CA PRO A 47 28.98 1.79 40.95
C PRO A 47 28.18 1.67 42.27
N GLY A 48 26.89 2.03 42.23
CA GLY A 48 25.88 1.58 43.18
C GLY A 48 25.51 2.55 44.32
N ARG A 49 24.26 3.03 44.27
CA ARG A 49 23.32 3.27 45.39
C ARG A 49 22.07 3.95 44.80
N ASP A 50 20.95 3.26 44.66
CA ASP A 50 19.91 3.11 45.69
C ASP A 50 19.66 4.41 46.45
N ASP A 51 18.61 5.13 46.06
CA ASP A 51 17.67 5.66 47.05
C ASP A 51 16.26 5.79 46.48
N ALA A 52 15.37 5.06 47.17
CA ALA A 52 13.96 4.96 46.94
C ALA A 52 13.24 6.27 47.30
N ARG A 53 12.24 6.64 46.49
CA ARG A 53 11.04 7.35 46.97
C ARG A 53 9.80 6.67 46.41
N ARG A 54 9.35 5.66 47.17
CA ARG A 54 7.97 5.14 47.19
C ARG A 54 7.04 6.17 47.83
N ALA A 55 5.85 6.33 47.25
CA ALA A 55 4.56 6.50 47.95
C ALA A 55 3.42 6.38 46.91
N PRO A 56 2.20 5.98 47.29
CA PRO A 56 1.86 4.65 47.78
C PRO A 56 0.73 3.99 46.95
N LEU A 57 0.71 2.66 46.99
CA LEU A 57 -0.46 1.84 46.65
C LEU A 57 -1.49 1.99 47.77
N ASP A 58 -2.73 2.34 47.41
CA ASP A 58 -3.88 2.24 48.30
C ASP A 58 -4.74 1.07 47.80
N GLU A 59 -4.63 -0.06 48.50
CA GLU A 59 -5.57 -1.17 48.43
C GLU A 59 -6.77 -0.84 49.33
N ARG A 60 -7.97 -0.78 48.75
CA ARG A 60 -9.22 -1.09 49.47
C ARG A 60 -10.17 -1.89 48.58
N SER A 61 -10.17 -3.19 48.86
CA SER A 61 -11.32 -4.10 49.04
C SER A 61 -12.65 -3.77 48.37
N ALA A 62 -13.10 -4.75 47.55
CA ALA A 62 -14.40 -5.42 47.55
C ALA A 62 -15.65 -4.61 47.92
N ASP A 63 -16.58 -4.45 46.98
CA ASP A 63 -17.81 -5.25 46.95
C ASP A 63 -18.73 -4.82 45.78
N GLU A 64 -19.35 -5.83 45.19
CA GLU A 64 -20.68 -5.84 44.58
C GLU A 64 -20.98 -5.15 43.23
N ASP A 65 -21.82 -5.87 42.47
CA ASP A 65 -22.60 -5.49 41.30
C ASP A 65 -21.92 -5.37 39.93
N ASN A 66 -21.92 -6.50 39.20
CA ASN A 66 -22.57 -6.48 37.89
C ASN A 66 -23.08 -7.86 37.47
N ALA A 67 -24.40 -7.96 37.44
CA ALA A 67 -25.18 -9.11 37.02
C ALA A 67 -24.98 -9.43 35.53
N TYR A 68 -24.85 -10.72 35.23
CA TYR A 68 -24.99 -11.28 33.89
C TYR A 68 -26.47 -11.27 33.48
N PRO A 69 -26.84 -10.87 32.25
CA PRO A 69 -28.13 -11.23 31.70
C PRO A 69 -28.10 -12.66 31.14
N GLU A 70 -29.14 -13.40 31.50
CA GLU A 70 -29.41 -14.82 31.28
C GLU A 70 -29.62 -15.16 29.79
N ASN A 71 -29.27 -16.40 29.43
CA ASN A 71 -29.59 -17.05 28.15
C ASN A 71 -31.11 -17.11 27.93
N PRO A 72 -31.60 -16.92 26.70
CA PRO A 72 -32.90 -17.44 26.30
C PRO A 72 -32.79 -18.92 25.94
N THR A 73 -33.72 -19.65 26.52
CA THR A 73 -34.03 -21.08 26.52
C THR A 73 -34.18 -21.76 25.17
N ASP A 74 -33.85 -23.06 25.19
CA ASP A 74 -34.30 -24.12 24.28
C ASP A 74 -35.80 -24.01 23.90
N GLU A 75 -36.10 -24.07 22.61
CA GLU A 75 -37.36 -24.64 22.13
C GLU A 75 -37.05 -25.81 21.19
N VAL A 76 -37.41 -26.99 21.69
CA VAL A 76 -37.43 -28.28 21.02
C VAL A 76 -38.61 -28.29 20.05
N ILE A 77 -38.38 -28.57 18.76
CA ILE A 77 -39.42 -29.07 17.86
C ILE A 77 -38.88 -30.33 17.18
N ASP A 78 -39.42 -31.45 17.65
CA ASP A 78 -39.29 -32.79 17.08
C ASP A 78 -40.59 -33.02 16.28
N ASP A 79 -40.50 -33.28 14.96
CA ASP A 79 -41.47 -34.15 14.30
C ASP A 79 -40.83 -34.77 13.04
N MET A 80 -40.56 -36.07 13.16
CA MET A 80 -40.16 -36.95 12.07
C MET A 80 -41.40 -37.48 11.38
N SER A 81 -41.47 -37.33 10.06
CA SER A 81 -42.27 -38.23 9.22
C SER A 81 -41.42 -38.77 8.07
N ASP A 82 -41.24 -40.09 8.11
CA ASP A 82 -40.69 -40.94 7.06
C ASP A 82 -41.57 -40.89 5.80
N ASP A 83 -40.95 -40.79 4.63
CA ASP A 83 -41.43 -41.51 3.44
C ASP A 83 -40.24 -41.86 2.51
N PRO A 84 -40.05 -43.14 2.11
CA PRO A 84 -38.91 -43.59 1.32
C PRO A 84 -39.28 -43.86 -0.14
N ALA A 85 -38.59 -43.23 -1.10
CA ALA A 85 -38.30 -43.77 -2.45
C ALA A 85 -37.64 -42.72 -3.35
N ASP A 86 -36.37 -42.91 -3.71
CA ASP A 86 -35.90 -43.03 -5.11
C ASP A 86 -34.36 -43.06 -5.16
N ASP A 87 -33.79 -44.25 -4.92
CA ASP A 87 -32.42 -44.60 -5.25
C ASP A 87 -32.37 -45.13 -6.69
N ALA A 88 -32.05 -44.28 -7.69
CA ALA A 88 -31.67 -44.76 -9.02
C ALA A 88 -30.96 -43.74 -9.93
N ALA A 89 -30.12 -42.85 -9.41
CA ALA A 89 -29.17 -42.10 -10.26
C ALA A 89 -28.05 -41.50 -9.43
N THR A 90 -26.88 -42.16 -9.36
CA THR A 90 -25.53 -41.55 -9.20
C THR A 90 -24.51 -42.60 -8.74
N ASP A 91 -24.21 -43.59 -9.58
CA ASP A 91 -23.10 -44.52 -9.32
C ASP A 91 -21.82 -44.20 -10.12
N GLU A 92 -21.82 -43.15 -10.94
CA GLU A 92 -20.63 -42.70 -11.69
C GLU A 92 -19.88 -41.52 -11.03
N ARG A 93 -20.43 -40.88 -9.98
CA ARG A 93 -19.80 -39.73 -9.28
C ARG A 93 -19.03 -40.10 -7.99
N ARG A 94 -18.87 -41.39 -7.69
CA ARG A 94 -18.25 -41.86 -6.43
C ARG A 94 -16.73 -42.05 -6.49
N GLY A 95 -16.10 -41.82 -7.63
CA GLY A 95 -14.65 -41.99 -7.82
C GLY A 95 -13.78 -40.75 -7.62
N ALA A 96 -14.38 -39.55 -7.64
CA ALA A 96 -13.62 -38.30 -7.49
C ALA A 96 -13.22 -38.11 -6.03
N THR A 97 -11.93 -37.87 -5.79
CA THR A 97 -11.43 -37.55 -4.45
C THR A 97 -12.09 -36.27 -3.94
N ILE A 98 -12.25 -36.12 -2.61
CA ILE A 98 -12.83 -34.90 -1.99
C ILE A 98 -12.15 -33.63 -2.52
N ARG A 99 -10.86 -33.74 -2.88
CA ARG A 99 -10.05 -32.67 -3.49
C ARG A 99 -10.52 -32.25 -4.89
N GLU A 100 -10.91 -33.19 -5.74
CA GLU A 100 -11.42 -32.91 -7.10
C GLU A 100 -12.83 -32.31 -7.04
N ARG A 101 -13.68 -32.83 -6.13
CA ARG A 101 -15.05 -32.31 -5.92
C ARG A 101 -15.07 -30.90 -5.32
N LEU A 102 -14.06 -30.57 -4.49
CA LEU A 102 -13.86 -29.22 -3.98
C LEU A 102 -13.31 -28.30 -5.07
N GLY A 103 -12.33 -28.77 -5.87
CA GLY A 103 -11.82 -28.01 -7.03
C GLY A 103 -12.91 -27.61 -8.01
N GLU A 104 -13.76 -28.56 -8.43
CA GLU A 104 -14.88 -28.29 -9.35
C GLU A 104 -15.91 -27.32 -8.73
N ALA A 105 -16.25 -27.50 -7.44
CA ALA A 105 -17.17 -26.59 -6.75
C ALA A 105 -16.58 -25.18 -6.56
N TRP A 106 -15.26 -25.05 -6.51
CA TRP A 106 -14.53 -23.78 -6.40
C TRP A 106 -14.44 -23.07 -7.75
N ASP A 107 -14.20 -23.79 -8.83
CA ASP A 107 -14.23 -23.27 -10.20
C ASP A 107 -15.64 -22.74 -10.53
N ASP A 108 -16.69 -23.49 -10.19
CA ASP A 108 -18.10 -23.07 -10.34
C ASP A 108 -18.46 -21.83 -9.49
N ALA A 109 -17.82 -21.64 -8.33
CA ALA A 109 -18.05 -20.47 -7.46
C ALA A 109 -17.25 -19.24 -7.89
N ARG A 110 -16.12 -19.44 -8.59
CA ARG A 110 -15.33 -18.40 -9.24
C ARG A 110 -16.06 -17.90 -10.50
N GLU A 111 -16.58 -18.82 -11.31
CA GLU A 111 -17.37 -18.47 -12.52
C GLU A 111 -18.64 -17.69 -12.17
N ARG A 112 -19.43 -18.13 -11.18
CA ARG A 112 -20.65 -17.39 -10.77
C ARG A 112 -20.39 -15.96 -10.30
N ARG A 113 -19.27 -15.71 -9.60
CA ARG A 113 -18.90 -14.35 -9.16
C ARG A 113 -18.38 -13.50 -10.32
N HIS A 114 -17.69 -14.10 -11.27
CA HIS A 114 -17.28 -13.46 -12.50
C HIS A 114 -18.51 -13.09 -13.35
N GLU A 115 -19.52 -13.97 -13.42
CA GLU A 115 -20.80 -13.71 -14.08
C GLU A 115 -21.62 -12.62 -13.35
N GLU A 116 -21.70 -12.61 -12.03
CA GLU A 116 -22.36 -11.53 -11.26
C GLU A 116 -21.65 -10.17 -11.41
N GLN A 117 -20.32 -10.15 -11.57
CA GLN A 117 -19.58 -8.93 -11.92
C GLN A 117 -19.87 -8.48 -13.36
N LEU A 118 -19.90 -9.41 -14.32
CA LEU A 118 -20.18 -9.12 -15.73
C LEU A 118 -21.64 -8.70 -15.99
N GLU A 119 -22.62 -9.27 -15.29
CA GLU A 119 -24.04 -8.91 -15.39
C GLU A 119 -24.32 -7.51 -14.83
N HIS A 120 -23.49 -7.00 -13.91
CA HIS A 120 -23.63 -5.65 -13.34
C HIS A 120 -22.81 -4.58 -14.08
N ASP A 121 -21.86 -4.98 -14.91
CA ASP A 121 -21.11 -4.14 -15.85
C ASP A 121 -21.89 -3.89 -17.16
N ALA A 122 -23.05 -4.54 -17.34
CA ALA A 122 -23.94 -4.34 -18.48
C ALA A 122 -24.91 -3.14 -18.26
N GLU A 123 -24.92 -2.25 -19.26
CA GLU A 123 -25.90 -1.19 -19.56
C GLU A 123 -25.72 0.20 -18.91
N SER A 124 -24.64 0.88 -19.32
CA SER A 124 -24.68 2.31 -19.65
C SER A 124 -23.79 2.54 -20.88
N ASP A 125 -24.30 3.20 -21.92
CA ASP A 125 -23.49 3.62 -23.09
C ASP A 125 -22.41 4.66 -22.68
N ASP A 126 -22.54 5.28 -21.50
CA ASP A 126 -21.60 6.25 -20.93
C ASP A 126 -21.44 6.06 -19.40
N PRO A 127 -20.59 5.12 -18.95
CA PRO A 127 -20.39 4.85 -17.52
C PRO A 127 -19.71 6.02 -16.79
N GLU A 128 -18.82 6.76 -17.46
CA GLU A 128 -18.16 7.93 -16.87
C GLU A 128 -19.14 9.10 -16.68
N GLY A 129 -20.01 9.36 -17.66
CA GLY A 129 -21.04 10.39 -17.57
C GLY A 129 -22.06 10.13 -16.47
N TRP A 130 -22.52 8.87 -16.34
CA TRP A 130 -23.37 8.46 -15.20
C TRP A 130 -22.67 8.68 -13.86
N ALA A 131 -21.43 8.21 -13.73
CA ALA A 131 -20.68 8.31 -12.47
C ALA A 131 -20.42 9.77 -12.08
N SER A 132 -20.04 10.61 -13.05
CA SER A 132 -19.81 12.04 -12.84
C SER A 132 -21.08 12.77 -12.41
N ALA A 133 -22.20 12.52 -13.08
CA ALA A 133 -23.49 13.12 -12.72
C ALA A 133 -23.91 12.72 -11.30
N LEU A 134 -23.75 11.45 -10.92
CA LEU A 134 -24.12 10.99 -9.58
C LEU A 134 -23.28 11.68 -8.49
N LEU A 135 -21.95 11.70 -8.64
CA LEU A 135 -21.06 12.31 -7.64
C LEU A 135 -21.23 13.82 -7.54
N GLN A 136 -21.61 14.51 -8.62
CA GLN A 136 -21.92 15.94 -8.59
C GLN A 136 -23.19 16.28 -7.79
N THR A 137 -24.14 15.34 -7.69
CA THR A 137 -25.38 15.54 -6.94
C THR A 137 -25.28 15.14 -5.47
N ALA A 138 -24.23 14.43 -5.08
CA ALA A 138 -24.01 14.01 -3.70
C ALA A 138 -23.64 15.20 -2.81
N ASP A 139 -24.18 15.23 -1.58
CA ASP A 139 -23.76 16.21 -0.58
C ASP A 139 -22.31 15.93 -0.15
N PRO A 140 -21.38 16.89 -0.31
CA PRO A 140 -19.97 16.66 -0.02
C PRO A 140 -19.70 16.32 1.45
N LYS A 141 -20.46 16.93 2.37
CA LYS A 141 -20.25 16.72 3.81
C LYS A 141 -20.78 15.34 4.23
N GLU A 142 -21.99 14.97 3.83
CA GLU A 142 -22.56 13.66 4.12
C GLU A 142 -21.69 12.54 3.54
N TYR A 143 -21.19 12.74 2.31
CA TYR A 143 -20.27 11.80 1.69
C TYR A 143 -18.95 11.70 2.47
N PHE A 144 -18.33 12.83 2.84
CA PHE A 144 -17.11 12.84 3.67
C PHE A 144 -17.33 12.13 5.01
N ASP A 145 -18.43 12.40 5.71
CA ASP A 145 -18.75 11.78 6.99
C ASP A 145 -18.92 10.25 6.83
N SER A 146 -19.52 9.80 5.71
CA SER A 146 -19.66 8.37 5.39
C SER A 146 -18.31 7.70 5.12
N VAL A 147 -17.40 8.37 4.39
CA VAL A 147 -16.03 7.88 4.14
C VAL A 147 -15.22 7.84 5.43
N SER A 148 -15.37 8.85 6.28
CA SER A 148 -14.71 8.91 7.59
C SER A 148 -15.10 7.72 8.48
N GLY A 149 -16.37 7.29 8.39
CA GLY A 149 -16.89 6.11 9.07
C GLY A 149 -16.29 4.77 8.64
N LEU A 150 -15.58 4.68 7.51
CA LEU A 150 -14.84 3.47 7.13
C LEU A 150 -13.60 3.25 7.99
N ALA A 151 -13.03 4.34 8.53
CA ALA A 151 -11.74 4.29 9.15
C ALA A 151 -11.88 3.88 10.63
N ARG A 152 -11.43 2.65 10.95
CA ARG A 152 -11.27 2.11 12.31
C ARG A 152 -10.45 3.04 13.21
N SER A 153 -10.76 3.00 14.51
CA SER A 153 -10.04 3.72 15.57
C SER A 153 -8.55 3.37 15.66
N ASP A 154 -8.17 2.20 15.12
CA ASP A 154 -6.86 1.60 15.33
C ASP A 154 -5.97 1.69 14.07
N HIS A 155 -6.39 2.43 13.03
CA HIS A 155 -5.78 2.33 11.69
C HIS A 155 -4.34 2.81 11.58
N SER A 156 -3.84 3.63 12.49
CA SER A 156 -2.43 3.99 12.62
C SER A 156 -2.31 4.93 13.83
N SER A 157 -1.25 4.84 14.63
CA SER A 157 -0.97 5.88 15.63
C SER A 157 -0.59 7.22 14.98
N LEU A 158 -0.24 7.20 13.68
CA LEU A 158 0.21 8.36 12.93
C LEU A 158 -0.94 9.25 12.43
N LEU A 159 -2.09 8.65 12.12
CA LEU A 159 -3.17 9.32 11.42
C LEU A 159 -4.26 9.80 12.36
N SER A 160 -4.46 11.11 12.45
CA SER A 160 -5.58 11.71 13.19
C SER A 160 -6.77 11.98 12.27
N PRO A 161 -8.01 11.96 12.76
CA PRO A 161 -9.18 12.38 11.97
C PRO A 161 -9.08 13.84 11.53
N LEU A 162 -9.64 14.14 10.36
CA LEU A 162 -9.91 15.50 9.89
C LEU A 162 -11.40 15.83 9.94
N GLU A 163 -11.69 17.12 10.07
CA GLU A 163 -13.02 17.65 9.84
C GLU A 163 -13.20 17.99 8.35
N PHE A 164 -14.44 17.94 7.88
CA PHE A 164 -14.76 18.38 6.53
C PHE A 164 -14.46 19.87 6.38
N ASP A 165 -13.63 20.18 5.40
CA ASP A 165 -13.30 21.55 4.99
C ASP A 165 -13.74 21.77 3.53
N PRO A 166 -14.65 22.74 3.26
CA PRO A 166 -15.11 23.04 1.91
C PRO A 166 -14.05 23.68 1.01
N ASP A 167 -12.98 24.24 1.57
CA ASP A 167 -11.87 24.84 0.83
C ASP A 167 -10.85 23.79 0.37
N VAL A 168 -11.00 22.54 0.81
CA VAL A 168 -10.12 21.42 0.46
C VAL A 168 -10.73 20.59 -0.68
N PRO A 169 -10.19 20.65 -1.92
CA PRO A 169 -10.84 20.05 -3.09
C PRO A 169 -11.00 18.53 -3.01
N PHE A 170 -10.04 17.83 -2.39
CA PHE A 170 -10.09 16.37 -2.29
C PHE A 170 -11.08 15.83 -1.26
N HIS A 171 -11.78 16.70 -0.50
CA HIS A 171 -12.91 16.30 0.32
C HIS A 171 -14.19 16.07 -0.51
N TYR A 172 -14.27 16.60 -1.73
CA TYR A 172 -15.46 16.50 -2.56
C TYR A 172 -15.58 15.13 -3.23
N PRO A 173 -16.81 14.58 -3.39
CA PRO A 173 -17.03 13.25 -3.99
C PRO A 173 -16.42 13.08 -5.38
N THR A 174 -16.39 14.16 -6.15
CA THR A 174 -15.86 14.21 -7.51
C THR A 174 -14.34 14.10 -7.59
N ALA A 175 -13.61 14.33 -6.49
CA ALA A 175 -12.16 14.24 -6.48
C ALA A 175 -11.72 12.78 -6.41
N THR A 176 -11.47 12.15 -7.55
CA THR A 176 -10.95 10.77 -7.68
C THR A 176 -9.43 10.69 -7.74
N THR A 177 -8.80 11.81 -8.09
CA THR A 177 -7.36 11.93 -8.30
C THR A 177 -6.87 13.23 -7.67
N VAL A 178 -5.68 13.21 -7.08
CA VAL A 178 -4.97 14.40 -6.61
C VAL A 178 -3.61 14.45 -7.32
N GLU A 179 -3.38 15.55 -8.02
CA GLU A 179 -2.13 15.78 -8.76
C GLU A 179 -0.96 16.01 -7.79
N PRO A 180 0.28 15.69 -8.22
CA PRO A 180 1.45 15.92 -7.41
C PRO A 180 1.73 17.42 -7.24
N GLU A 181 2.22 17.79 -6.06
CA GLU A 181 2.64 19.13 -5.68
C GLU A 181 4.01 19.05 -4.97
N PRO A 182 5.10 18.78 -5.71
CA PRO A 182 6.41 18.53 -5.13
C PRO A 182 7.01 19.78 -4.48
N GLN A 183 7.45 19.65 -3.22
CA GLN A 183 8.09 20.74 -2.45
C GLN A 183 9.60 20.55 -2.25
N GLY A 184 10.18 19.46 -2.76
CA GLY A 184 11.60 19.12 -2.63
C GLY A 184 11.82 17.75 -2.00
N ILE A 185 12.94 17.12 -2.34
CA ILE A 185 13.25 15.75 -1.89
C ILE A 185 13.49 15.70 -0.38
N GLU A 186 13.99 16.78 0.21
CA GLU A 186 14.20 16.93 1.65
C GLU A 186 12.87 16.88 2.42
N THR A 187 11.80 17.43 1.84
CA THR A 187 10.45 17.38 2.42
C THR A 187 9.91 15.95 2.44
N VAL A 188 10.13 15.20 1.35
CA VAL A 188 9.77 13.77 1.27
C VAL A 188 10.53 12.97 2.34
N GLN A 189 11.84 13.20 2.45
CA GLN A 189 12.68 12.54 3.46
C GLN A 189 12.26 12.89 4.89
N LEU A 190 11.96 14.16 5.17
CA LEU A 190 11.47 14.61 6.47
C LEU A 190 10.17 13.89 6.86
N TYR A 191 9.18 13.86 5.97
CA TYR A 191 7.91 13.18 6.24
C TYR A 191 8.10 11.68 6.44
N ALA A 192 8.95 11.05 5.64
CA ALA A 192 9.21 9.61 5.75
C ALA A 192 9.93 9.24 7.06
N GLN A 193 10.94 10.01 7.48
CA GLN A 193 11.62 9.83 8.77
C GLN A 193 10.72 10.14 9.97
N THR A 194 9.78 11.08 9.82
CA THR A 194 8.80 11.36 10.86
C THR A 194 7.74 10.26 10.96
N ALA A 195 7.34 9.67 9.82
CA ALA A 195 6.42 8.53 9.78
C ALA A 195 7.04 7.26 10.36
N SER A 196 8.33 7.03 10.11
CA SER A 196 9.06 5.86 10.59
C SER A 196 10.46 6.24 11.10
N PRO A 197 10.73 6.12 12.41
CA PRO A 197 12.07 6.34 12.97
C PRO A 197 13.15 5.40 12.41
N LEU A 198 12.74 4.28 11.81
CA LEU A 198 13.63 3.30 11.18
C LEU A 198 13.77 3.51 9.68
N PHE A 199 13.15 4.53 9.10
CA PHE A 199 13.06 4.77 7.65
C PHE A 199 14.40 4.58 6.93
N ASP A 200 15.46 5.28 7.34
CA ASP A 200 16.73 5.24 6.63
C ASP A 200 17.33 3.83 6.60
N ARG A 201 17.23 3.09 7.71
CA ARG A 201 17.84 1.75 7.85
C ARG A 201 16.97 0.64 7.30
N GLN A 202 15.66 0.77 7.41
CA GLN A 202 14.72 -0.27 7.06
C GLN A 202 14.17 -0.10 5.64
N ILE A 203 13.88 1.13 5.22
CA ILE A 203 13.14 1.40 3.98
C ILE A 203 14.08 1.93 2.90
N ALA A 204 14.87 2.98 3.20
CA ALA A 204 15.77 3.58 2.22
C ALA A 204 16.99 2.69 1.90
N ALA A 205 17.62 2.10 2.93
CA ALA A 205 18.84 1.30 2.75
C ALA A 205 18.69 0.12 1.76
N PRO A 206 17.59 -0.66 1.74
CA PRO A 206 17.39 -1.69 0.71
C PRO A 206 17.42 -1.18 -0.74
N PHE A 207 16.91 0.03 -1.00
CA PHE A 207 16.98 0.63 -2.34
C PHE A 207 18.38 1.17 -2.67
N ALA A 208 19.12 1.59 -1.64
CA ALA A 208 20.50 2.07 -1.76
C ALA A 208 21.55 0.95 -1.78
N ASP A 209 21.15 -0.32 -1.66
CA ASP A 209 22.06 -1.46 -1.65
C ASP A 209 22.86 -1.53 -2.98
N PRO A 210 24.20 -1.43 -2.96
CA PRO A 210 25.03 -1.55 -4.15
C PRO A 210 24.85 -2.89 -4.87
N GLY A 211 24.47 -3.95 -4.15
CA GLY A 211 24.16 -5.27 -4.73
C GLY A 211 22.90 -5.28 -5.60
N ARG A 212 22.09 -4.21 -5.54
CA ARG A 212 20.87 -4.00 -6.31
C ARG A 212 20.93 -2.70 -7.12
N ALA A 213 22.13 -2.20 -7.41
CA ALA A 213 22.30 -0.96 -8.17
C ALA A 213 21.63 -1.04 -9.55
N ASP A 214 21.55 -2.23 -10.15
CA ASP A 214 20.84 -2.47 -11.40
C ASP A 214 19.32 -2.25 -11.29
N LEU A 215 18.70 -2.47 -10.13
CA LEU A 215 17.24 -2.33 -9.96
C LEU A 215 16.75 -0.92 -10.26
N LEU A 216 17.33 0.11 -9.64
CA LEU A 216 16.88 1.49 -9.89
C LEU A 216 17.21 1.95 -11.30
N ALA A 217 18.30 1.45 -11.89
CA ALA A 217 18.61 1.69 -13.29
C ALA A 217 17.58 1.02 -14.22
N ASP A 218 17.11 -0.20 -13.90
CA ASP A 218 16.07 -0.90 -14.65
C ASP A 218 14.71 -0.17 -14.53
N ILE A 219 14.36 0.30 -13.33
CA ILE A 219 13.17 1.15 -13.13
C ILE A 219 13.28 2.40 -14.00
N HIS A 220 14.40 3.13 -13.91
CA HIS A 220 14.61 4.33 -14.71
C HIS A 220 14.48 4.06 -16.22
N HIS A 221 15.17 3.05 -16.76
CA HIS A 221 15.09 2.73 -18.19
C HIS A 221 13.66 2.37 -18.61
N ARG A 222 12.94 1.57 -17.82
CA ARG A 222 11.56 1.21 -18.14
C ARG A 222 10.65 2.43 -18.18
N LEU A 223 10.72 3.29 -17.16
CA LEU A 223 9.84 4.45 -17.05
C LEU A 223 10.19 5.53 -18.09
N MET A 224 11.46 5.94 -18.15
CA MET A 224 11.88 7.16 -18.86
C MET A 224 12.31 6.89 -20.31
N ILE A 225 12.81 5.69 -20.61
CA ILE A 225 13.35 5.38 -21.94
C ILE A 225 12.39 4.50 -22.73
N ASP A 226 11.92 3.40 -22.13
CA ASP A 226 11.06 2.44 -22.82
C ASP A 226 9.58 2.82 -22.78
N GLY A 227 9.19 3.77 -21.91
CA GLY A 227 7.79 4.16 -21.71
C GLY A 227 6.92 3.03 -21.17
N ARG A 228 7.50 2.08 -20.43
CA ARG A 228 6.81 0.92 -19.84
C ARG A 228 6.35 1.25 -18.44
N ASN A 229 5.16 0.78 -18.10
CA ASN A 229 4.62 0.97 -16.77
C ASN A 229 5.20 -0.07 -15.80
N VAL A 230 5.30 0.27 -14.51
CA VAL A 230 5.74 -0.64 -13.45
C VAL A 230 4.77 -0.56 -12.28
N ALA A 231 4.23 -1.68 -11.85
CA ALA A 231 3.44 -1.75 -10.61
C ALA A 231 4.34 -2.12 -9.43
N LEU A 232 4.46 -1.25 -8.43
CA LEU A 232 5.11 -1.54 -7.15
C LEU A 232 4.06 -2.13 -6.20
N ILE A 233 4.21 -3.42 -5.89
CA ILE A 233 3.21 -4.20 -5.15
C ILE A 233 3.74 -4.62 -3.79
N THR A 234 2.96 -4.32 -2.75
CA THR A 234 3.27 -4.69 -1.35
C THR A 234 2.14 -5.45 -0.67
N ASN A 235 2.47 -6.15 0.42
CA ASN A 235 1.50 -6.52 1.45
C ASN A 235 0.90 -5.26 2.12
N HIS A 236 -0.27 -5.40 2.74
CA HIS A 236 -1.07 -4.31 3.28
C HIS A 236 -1.19 -4.38 4.81
N GLY A 237 -0.18 -3.88 5.54
CA GLY A 237 -0.27 -3.75 7.00
C GLY A 237 -1.10 -2.53 7.42
N ASP A 238 -0.55 -1.34 7.21
CA ASP A 238 -1.16 -0.03 7.46
C ASP A 238 -1.40 0.69 6.11
N ILE A 239 -2.29 1.69 6.10
CA ILE A 239 -2.49 2.59 4.96
C ILE A 239 -1.22 3.44 4.68
N VAL A 240 -0.39 3.66 5.71
CA VAL A 240 0.83 4.46 5.62
C VAL A 240 1.99 3.71 4.93
N ASP A 241 2.01 2.37 5.00
CA ASP A 241 3.15 1.54 4.58
C ASP A 241 3.61 1.82 3.14
N ILE A 242 2.66 1.82 2.21
CA ILE A 242 2.95 2.01 0.78
C ILE A 242 3.45 3.43 0.48
N ALA A 243 3.00 4.43 1.23
CA ALA A 243 3.51 5.80 1.08
C ALA A 243 4.97 5.90 1.58
N VAL A 244 5.29 5.28 2.72
CA VAL A 244 6.67 5.27 3.24
C VAL A 244 7.61 4.51 2.30
N VAL A 245 7.16 3.37 1.76
CA VAL A 245 7.90 2.59 0.77
C VAL A 245 8.15 3.40 -0.51
N LEU A 246 7.13 4.09 -1.04
CA LEU A 246 7.28 4.94 -2.23
C LEU A 246 8.23 6.11 -1.97
N ALA A 247 8.20 6.69 -0.77
CA ALA A 247 9.17 7.73 -0.38
C ALA A 247 10.60 7.19 -0.37
N GLY A 248 10.81 5.95 0.10
CA GLY A 248 12.11 5.26 0.03
C GLY A 248 12.65 5.12 -1.39
N LEU A 249 11.80 4.67 -2.32
CA LEU A 249 12.15 4.58 -3.74
C LEU A 249 12.43 5.97 -4.32
N THR A 250 11.59 6.96 -4.02
CA THR A 250 11.74 8.34 -4.51
C THR A 250 13.07 8.95 -4.09
N VAL A 251 13.40 8.86 -2.79
CA VAL A 251 14.69 9.32 -2.25
C VAL A 251 15.85 8.60 -2.92
N ALA A 252 15.80 7.26 -3.00
CA ALA A 252 16.88 6.51 -3.63
C ALA A 252 17.05 6.80 -5.13
N MET A 253 16.01 7.28 -5.80
CA MET A 253 16.08 7.66 -7.20
C MET A 253 16.59 9.08 -7.44
N CYS A 254 16.36 10.01 -6.51
CA CYS A 254 16.77 11.42 -6.62
C CYS A 254 18.07 11.79 -5.88
N ASP A 255 18.49 11.03 -4.87
CA ASP A 255 19.58 11.44 -3.95
C ASP A 255 20.98 11.29 -4.57
N GLY A 256 21.36 12.27 -5.40
CA GLY A 256 22.69 12.37 -6.02
C GLY A 256 23.03 11.22 -6.97
N ARG A 257 22.00 10.51 -7.44
CA ARG A 257 22.13 9.35 -8.31
C ARG A 257 22.04 9.76 -9.77
N THR A 258 22.95 9.21 -10.57
CA THR A 258 23.01 9.46 -12.00
C THR A 258 22.56 8.24 -12.81
N TYR A 259 21.94 8.50 -13.96
CA TYR A 259 21.40 7.50 -14.87
C TYR A 259 21.94 7.66 -16.29
N GLY A 260 22.02 6.53 -16.99
CA GLY A 260 22.48 6.49 -18.37
C GLY A 260 23.96 6.85 -18.55
N VAL A 261 24.36 6.99 -19.81
CA VAL A 261 25.76 7.31 -20.20
C VAL A 261 26.06 8.80 -20.03
N LEU A 262 25.02 9.64 -19.98
CA LEU A 262 25.13 11.09 -19.84
C LEU A 262 25.10 11.56 -18.38
N GLU A 263 25.06 10.63 -17.43
CA GLU A 263 25.03 10.90 -15.99
C GLU A 263 23.87 11.85 -15.59
N GLU A 264 22.68 11.58 -16.12
CA GLU A 264 21.47 12.38 -15.86
C GLU A 264 21.03 12.21 -14.40
N GLU A 265 20.78 13.31 -13.71
CA GLU A 265 20.17 13.33 -12.38
C GLU A 265 18.68 13.58 -12.51
N LEU A 266 17.87 12.87 -11.73
CA LEU A 266 16.41 13.07 -11.67
C LEU A 266 16.09 13.90 -10.44
N ASP A 267 15.36 14.99 -10.63
CA ASP A 267 14.76 15.70 -9.50
C ASP A 267 13.38 15.13 -9.13
N LEU A 268 12.82 15.63 -8.03
CA LEU A 268 11.51 15.18 -7.56
C LEU A 268 10.38 15.55 -8.52
N VAL A 269 10.51 16.64 -9.26
CA VAL A 269 9.50 17.09 -10.24
C VAL A 269 9.47 16.11 -11.40
N ASP A 270 10.64 15.69 -11.89
CA ASP A 270 10.78 14.68 -12.93
C ASP A 270 10.11 13.36 -12.53
N LEU A 271 10.30 12.90 -11.29
CA LEU A 271 9.68 11.65 -10.81
C LEU A 271 8.19 11.78 -10.53
N ALA A 272 7.74 12.89 -9.97
CA ALA A 272 6.36 13.06 -9.50
C ALA A 272 5.33 12.93 -10.63
N ASP A 273 5.71 13.29 -11.86
CA ASP A 273 4.85 13.11 -13.04
C ASP A 273 4.64 11.63 -13.42
N HIS A 274 5.63 10.79 -13.12
CA HIS A 274 5.64 9.36 -13.42
C HIS A 274 5.16 8.51 -12.24
N PHE A 275 5.25 9.02 -11.01
CA PHE A 275 4.92 8.28 -9.81
C PHE A 275 3.45 8.45 -9.45
N ASN A 276 2.79 7.31 -9.25
CA ASN A 276 1.39 7.22 -8.92
C ASN A 276 1.23 6.30 -7.72
N ILE A 277 0.24 6.59 -6.87
CA ILE A 277 -0.08 5.77 -5.72
C ILE A 277 -1.59 5.59 -5.63
N MET A 278 -2.04 4.34 -5.48
CA MET A 278 -3.44 4.03 -5.28
C MET A 278 -3.67 3.69 -3.82
N VAL A 279 -4.56 4.45 -3.18
CA VAL A 279 -4.88 4.31 -1.76
C VAL A 279 -6.39 4.31 -1.55
N SER A 280 -6.81 3.92 -0.35
CA SER A 280 -8.20 4.07 0.05
C SER A 280 -8.55 5.54 0.21
N ARG A 281 -9.72 5.93 -0.31
CA ARG A 281 -10.30 7.28 -0.14
C ARG A 281 -10.41 7.71 1.32
N MET A 282 -10.44 6.76 2.26
CA MET A 282 -10.34 7.06 3.70
C MET A 282 -9.20 8.01 4.07
N VAL A 283 -8.10 8.03 3.30
CA VAL A 283 -6.97 8.94 3.54
C VAL A 283 -7.37 10.41 3.46
N THR A 284 -8.43 10.76 2.71
CA THR A 284 -8.90 12.15 2.59
C THR A 284 -9.51 12.68 3.88
N THR A 285 -9.89 11.78 4.81
CA THR A 285 -10.49 12.15 6.10
C THR A 285 -9.46 12.09 7.23
N ARG A 286 -8.16 12.06 6.89
CA ARG A 286 -7.06 11.84 7.83
C ARG A 286 -5.96 12.88 7.65
N ALA A 287 -5.34 13.24 8.77
CA ALA A 287 -4.16 14.09 8.82
C ALA A 287 -2.96 13.28 9.28
N ALA A 288 -1.80 13.59 8.72
CA ALA A 288 -0.49 13.18 9.22
C ALA A 288 0.27 14.45 9.60
N PHE A 289 0.91 14.46 10.77
CA PHE A 289 1.70 15.62 11.24
C PHE A 289 0.93 16.95 11.35
N GLY A 290 -0.40 16.88 11.50
CA GLY A 290 -1.26 18.06 11.57
C GLY A 290 -1.60 18.69 10.21
N ILE A 291 -1.24 18.05 9.10
CA ILE A 291 -1.63 18.44 7.73
C ILE A 291 -2.39 17.29 7.06
N PRO A 292 -3.19 17.56 6.01
CA PRO A 292 -3.92 16.49 5.32
C PRO A 292 -2.98 15.41 4.78
N ALA A 293 -3.31 14.14 5.05
CA ALA A 293 -2.45 13.01 4.68
C ALA A 293 -2.26 12.92 3.17
N VAL A 294 -3.28 13.28 2.39
CA VAL A 294 -3.19 13.38 0.92
C VAL A 294 -2.15 14.41 0.49
N SER A 295 -2.08 15.56 1.17
CA SER A 295 -1.08 16.61 0.88
C SER A 295 0.35 16.16 1.21
N VAL A 296 0.53 15.26 2.18
CA VAL A 296 1.85 14.64 2.43
C VAL A 296 2.24 13.77 1.25
N VAL A 297 1.31 12.94 0.75
CA VAL A 297 1.58 12.00 -0.35
C VAL A 297 1.75 12.72 -1.69
N SER A 298 1.00 13.81 -1.94
CA SER A 298 1.10 14.59 -3.18
C SER A 298 2.47 15.21 -3.39
N ASN A 299 3.31 15.33 -2.35
CA ASN A 299 4.69 15.79 -2.52
C ASN A 299 5.53 14.89 -3.44
N MET A 300 5.18 13.61 -3.60
CA MET A 300 5.99 12.66 -4.37
C MET A 300 5.23 11.95 -5.49
N ALA A 301 3.90 11.91 -5.45
CA ALA A 301 3.14 11.10 -6.38
C ALA A 301 1.71 11.58 -6.59
N ARG A 302 1.19 11.34 -7.79
CA ARG A 302 -0.24 11.44 -8.09
C ARG A 302 -1.01 10.39 -7.32
N THR A 303 -2.04 10.82 -6.60
CA THR A 303 -2.82 9.94 -5.72
C THR A 303 -4.16 9.57 -6.36
N PHE A 304 -4.40 8.28 -6.55
CA PHE A 304 -5.69 7.74 -6.98
C PHE A 304 -6.49 7.21 -5.79
N LEU A 305 -7.72 7.68 -5.64
CA LEU A 305 -8.56 7.45 -4.46
C LEU A 305 -9.63 6.40 -4.76
N SER A 306 -9.41 5.19 -4.26
CA SER A 306 -10.32 4.05 -4.43
C SER A 306 -11.19 3.82 -3.19
N LEU A 307 -12.39 3.28 -3.35
CA LEU A 307 -13.23 2.83 -2.25
C LEU A 307 -13.30 1.29 -2.22
N PRO A 308 -13.09 0.64 -1.07
CA PRO A 308 -13.14 -0.82 -0.98
C PRO A 308 -14.54 -1.35 -1.30
N GLN A 309 -14.61 -2.41 -2.10
CA GLN A 309 -15.88 -3.06 -2.48
C GLN A 309 -16.37 -4.14 -1.47
N THR A 310 -15.56 -4.46 -0.47
CA THR A 310 -15.74 -5.62 0.42
C THR A 310 -16.64 -5.34 1.64
N HIS A 311 -16.77 -6.32 2.54
CA HIS A 311 -17.58 -6.29 3.78
C HIS A 311 -17.46 -5.01 4.63
N SER A 312 -16.34 -4.27 4.56
CA SER A 312 -16.16 -2.95 5.20
C SER A 312 -17.24 -1.94 4.80
N ARG A 313 -17.80 -2.04 3.58
CA ARG A 313 -18.88 -1.19 3.06
C ARG A 313 -20.15 -1.26 3.90
N ARG A 314 -20.55 -2.46 4.36
CA ARG A 314 -21.79 -2.64 5.15
C ARG A 314 -21.75 -1.89 6.48
N ARG A 315 -20.55 -1.64 7.02
CA ARG A 315 -20.37 -0.95 8.31
C ARG A 315 -20.45 0.57 8.18
N ALA A 316 -19.95 1.14 7.10
CA ALA A 316 -19.90 2.59 6.89
C ALA A 316 -21.16 3.20 6.27
N ARG A 317 -22.14 2.38 5.87
CA ARG A 317 -23.42 2.81 5.26
C ARG A 317 -23.26 3.75 4.06
N ILE A 318 -22.13 3.66 3.35
CA ILE A 318 -21.93 4.41 2.11
C ILE A 318 -22.84 3.81 1.04
N ASP A 319 -23.51 4.68 0.29
CA ASP A 319 -24.33 4.29 -0.85
C ASP A 319 -23.49 3.46 -1.85
N PRO A 320 -23.90 2.21 -2.16
CA PRO A 320 -23.23 1.38 -3.15
C PRO A 320 -23.05 2.04 -4.52
N ASP A 321 -24.00 2.87 -4.95
CA ASP A 321 -23.91 3.57 -6.24
C ASP A 321 -22.84 4.67 -6.22
N LEU A 322 -22.67 5.38 -5.09
CA LEU A 322 -21.58 6.35 -4.94
C LEU A 322 -20.21 5.67 -4.91
N VAL A 323 -20.10 4.51 -4.26
CA VAL A 323 -18.87 3.70 -4.28
C VAL A 323 -18.54 3.27 -5.71
N ARG A 324 -19.54 2.78 -6.45
CA ARG A 324 -19.38 2.37 -7.85
C ARG A 324 -18.96 3.54 -8.72
N ALA A 325 -19.66 4.67 -8.64
CA ALA A 325 -19.35 5.87 -9.40
C ALA A 325 -17.92 6.38 -9.13
N SER A 326 -17.50 6.47 -7.86
CA SER A 326 -16.14 6.89 -7.49
C SER A 326 -15.08 5.95 -8.08
N ASN A 327 -15.30 4.64 -8.01
CA ASN A 327 -14.34 3.67 -8.54
C ASN A 327 -14.30 3.63 -10.07
N VAL A 328 -15.45 3.84 -10.75
CA VAL A 328 -15.51 3.95 -12.22
C VAL A 328 -14.67 5.14 -12.71
N LEU A 329 -14.88 6.32 -12.13
CA LEU A 329 -14.12 7.51 -12.51
C LEU A 329 -12.64 7.39 -12.17
N MET A 330 -12.30 6.93 -10.95
CA MET A 330 -10.90 6.70 -10.56
C MET A 330 -10.22 5.71 -11.51
N ARG A 331 -10.90 4.63 -11.90
CA ARG A 331 -10.35 3.64 -12.83
C ARG A 331 -10.14 4.20 -14.22
N ALA A 332 -11.05 5.05 -14.70
CA ALA A 332 -10.92 5.74 -15.97
C ALA A 332 -9.73 6.73 -15.97
N ASP A 333 -9.58 7.52 -14.91
CA ASP A 333 -8.44 8.43 -14.72
C ASP A 333 -7.12 7.67 -14.69
N LEU A 334 -7.05 6.59 -13.90
CA LEU A 334 -5.87 5.73 -13.83
C LEU A 334 -5.55 5.12 -15.19
N GLY A 335 -6.56 4.63 -15.91
CA GLY A 335 -6.40 4.08 -17.26
C GLY A 335 -5.83 5.10 -18.25
N ARG A 336 -6.32 6.34 -18.22
CA ARG A 336 -5.77 7.44 -19.02
C ARG A 336 -4.32 7.76 -18.65
N GLN A 337 -3.97 7.71 -17.36
CA GLN A 337 -2.61 7.95 -16.91
C GLN A 337 -1.66 6.83 -17.34
N LEU A 338 -2.00 5.57 -17.11
CA LEU A 338 -1.21 4.41 -17.52
C LEU A 338 -1.05 4.33 -19.05
N ALA A 339 -2.05 4.77 -19.81
CA ALA A 339 -1.98 4.83 -21.28
C ALA A 339 -0.93 5.82 -21.82
N LYS A 340 -0.47 6.78 -21.01
CA LYS A 340 0.67 7.66 -21.39
C LYS A 340 1.98 6.88 -21.47
N GLY A 341 2.07 5.73 -20.81
CA GLY A 341 3.31 4.98 -20.65
C GLY A 341 4.25 5.61 -19.62
N GLY A 342 5.26 4.83 -19.23
CA GLY A 342 6.33 5.27 -18.34
C GLY A 342 5.87 5.55 -16.91
N GLN A 343 4.78 4.93 -16.45
CA GLN A 343 4.19 5.20 -15.15
C GLN A 343 4.59 4.15 -14.11
N LEU A 344 4.99 4.60 -12.92
CA LEU A 344 5.06 3.74 -11.73
C LEU A 344 3.76 3.85 -10.95
N LEU A 345 3.14 2.72 -10.61
CA LEU A 345 1.96 2.66 -9.77
C LEU A 345 2.24 1.86 -8.50
N ALA A 346 2.28 2.54 -7.36
CA ALA A 346 2.42 1.93 -6.04
C ALA A 346 1.04 1.57 -5.46
N MET A 347 0.87 0.30 -5.07
CA MET A 347 -0.37 -0.14 -4.42
C MET A 347 -0.17 -1.34 -3.49
N ALA A 348 -0.99 -1.39 -2.44
CA ALA A 348 -1.16 -2.59 -1.64
C ALA A 348 -2.24 -3.46 -2.29
N ALA A 349 -1.84 -4.57 -2.89
CA ALA A 349 -2.66 -5.25 -3.91
C ALA A 349 -3.95 -5.87 -3.38
N SER A 350 -4.00 -6.18 -2.10
CA SER A 350 -5.11 -6.91 -1.50
C SER A 350 -6.34 -6.05 -1.17
N GLY A 351 -6.29 -4.73 -1.42
CA GLY A 351 -7.43 -3.79 -1.30
C GLY A 351 -8.06 -3.68 0.10
N SER A 352 -7.50 -4.38 1.09
CA SER A 352 -7.93 -4.44 2.48
C SER A 352 -6.75 -4.82 3.36
N GLN A 353 -6.73 -4.36 4.61
CA GLN A 353 -5.64 -4.67 5.53
C GLN A 353 -5.51 -6.18 5.76
N ASP A 354 -4.27 -6.63 5.81
CA ASP A 354 -3.91 -8.01 6.14
C ASP A 354 -4.21 -8.30 7.60
N LEU A 355 -4.51 -9.57 7.90
CA LEU A 355 -5.00 -9.96 9.23
C LEU A 355 -3.84 -10.53 10.04
N SER A 356 -3.42 -9.80 11.05
CA SER A 356 -2.48 -10.28 12.07
C SER A 356 -3.22 -11.01 13.18
N LEU A 357 -2.84 -12.26 13.46
CA LEU A 357 -3.39 -13.06 14.56
C LEU A 357 -2.39 -13.15 15.71
N ALA A 358 -2.77 -12.62 16.87
CA ALA A 358 -2.02 -12.77 18.10
C ALA A 358 -1.99 -14.24 18.56
N VAL A 359 -0.91 -14.66 19.22
CA VAL A 359 -0.64 -16.05 19.66
C VAL A 359 -1.85 -16.72 20.35
N ASN A 360 -2.53 -16.00 21.25
CA ASN A 360 -3.66 -16.53 22.03
C ASN A 360 -4.95 -16.66 21.20
N PHE A 361 -5.14 -15.77 20.21
CA PHE A 361 -6.29 -15.81 19.32
C PHE A 361 -6.09 -16.84 18.22
N ALA A 362 -4.87 -16.92 17.68
CA ALA A 362 -4.44 -17.99 16.80
C ALA A 362 -4.67 -19.36 17.46
N ALA A 363 -4.39 -19.54 18.76
CA ALA A 363 -4.64 -20.80 19.45
C ALA A 363 -6.14 -21.16 19.55
N ARG A 364 -7.03 -20.17 19.75
CA ARG A 364 -8.48 -20.38 19.81
C ARG A 364 -9.07 -20.73 18.45
N VAL A 365 -8.66 -20.01 17.39
CA VAL A 365 -9.03 -20.32 16.01
C VAL A 365 -8.47 -21.69 15.62
N ARG A 366 -7.21 -21.99 15.98
CA ARG A 366 -6.55 -23.30 15.76
C ARG A 366 -7.20 -24.47 16.49
N ASN A 367 -7.69 -24.31 17.72
CA ASN A 367 -8.37 -25.39 18.45
C ASN A 367 -9.71 -25.80 17.81
N ALA A 368 -10.37 -24.89 17.07
CA ALA A 368 -11.49 -25.24 16.20
C ALA A 368 -11.05 -25.93 14.89
N TRP A 369 -9.74 -25.94 14.59
CA TRP A 369 -9.14 -26.21 13.27
C TRP A 369 -8.19 -27.41 13.22
N GLN A 370 -7.74 -27.96 14.37
CA GLN A 370 -6.82 -29.11 14.47
C GLN A 370 -7.32 -30.39 13.74
N GLY A 371 -8.54 -30.41 13.22
CA GLY A 371 -9.07 -31.53 12.42
C GLY A 371 -8.61 -31.61 10.95
N PHE A 372 -8.08 -30.54 10.33
CA PHE A 372 -8.04 -30.47 8.85
C PHE A 372 -6.68 -30.47 8.15
N ARG A 373 -5.56 -29.99 8.73
CA ARG A 373 -4.30 -29.80 7.94
C ARG A 373 -2.97 -30.21 8.57
N GLY A 374 -2.91 -30.63 9.84
CA GLY A 374 -1.71 -31.26 10.40
C GLY A 374 -0.40 -30.44 10.33
N GLU A 375 -0.48 -29.11 10.32
CA GLU A 375 0.70 -28.23 10.39
C GLU A 375 0.76 -27.54 11.77
N ASP A 376 1.82 -27.86 12.52
CA ASP A 376 2.10 -27.35 13.86
C ASP A 376 2.95 -26.07 13.78
N ASN A 377 2.32 -24.92 13.63
CA ASN A 377 2.98 -23.63 13.89
C ASN A 377 2.34 -22.93 15.09
N GLU A 378 2.99 -23.04 16.25
CA GLU A 378 2.65 -22.31 17.48
C GLU A 378 3.30 -20.91 17.47
N GLY A 379 2.78 -19.99 16.65
CA GLY A 379 3.33 -18.62 16.56
C GLY A 379 2.32 -17.57 16.07
N PRO A 380 2.68 -16.27 16.12
CA PRO A 380 1.91 -15.23 15.45
C PRO A 380 1.92 -15.48 13.94
N SER A 381 0.81 -15.16 13.28
CA SER A 381 0.68 -15.28 11.82
C SER A 381 0.14 -14.01 11.18
N LEU A 382 0.60 -13.75 9.96
CA LEU A 382 0.07 -12.72 9.07
C LEU A 382 -0.66 -13.41 7.91
N HIS A 383 -1.89 -12.99 7.64
CA HIS A 383 -2.70 -13.52 6.54
C HIS A 383 -2.94 -12.43 5.50
N LEU A 384 -2.26 -12.56 4.36
CA LEU A 384 -2.41 -11.65 3.22
C LEU A 384 -3.74 -11.88 2.53
N GLN A 385 -4.47 -10.80 2.27
CA GLN A 385 -5.79 -10.87 1.64
C GLN A 385 -5.68 -11.24 0.13
N PRO A 386 -6.71 -11.88 -0.45
CA PRO A 386 -6.70 -12.30 -1.84
C PRO A 386 -6.68 -11.12 -2.82
N LEU A 387 -6.24 -11.39 -4.04
CA LEU A 387 -6.31 -10.41 -5.12
C LEU A 387 -7.71 -10.37 -5.71
N TYR A 388 -8.26 -9.16 -5.85
CA TYR A 388 -9.51 -8.95 -6.57
C TYR A 388 -9.24 -8.79 -8.06
N SER A 389 -10.23 -9.15 -8.90
CA SER A 389 -10.18 -9.04 -10.37
C SER A 389 -9.71 -7.66 -10.85
N GLY A 390 -10.22 -6.59 -10.23
CA GLY A 390 -9.81 -5.22 -10.52
C GLY A 390 -8.32 -4.96 -10.29
N THR A 391 -7.75 -5.44 -9.18
CA THR A 391 -6.31 -5.30 -8.91
C THR A 391 -5.48 -6.09 -9.91
N MET A 392 -5.87 -7.34 -10.20
CA MET A 392 -5.14 -8.16 -11.17
C MET A 392 -5.14 -7.52 -12.55
N LYS A 393 -6.27 -6.94 -12.98
CA LYS A 393 -6.36 -6.19 -14.24
C LYS A 393 -5.38 -5.00 -14.26
N ILE A 394 -5.24 -4.26 -13.17
CA ILE A 394 -4.26 -3.18 -13.05
C ILE A 394 -2.83 -3.72 -13.17
N MET A 395 -2.50 -4.81 -12.46
CA MET A 395 -1.17 -5.44 -12.55
C MET A 395 -0.86 -5.89 -13.99
N LEU A 396 -1.83 -6.48 -14.68
CA LEU A 396 -1.71 -6.92 -16.07
C LEU A 396 -1.56 -5.76 -17.05
N GLU A 397 -2.23 -4.63 -16.81
CA GLU A 397 -2.07 -3.39 -17.59
C GLU A 397 -0.70 -2.74 -17.40
N CYS A 398 -0.09 -2.86 -16.21
CA CYS A 398 1.28 -2.42 -16.00
C CYS A 398 2.31 -3.33 -16.68
N GLU A 399 1.99 -4.62 -16.85
CA GLU A 399 2.85 -5.71 -17.35
C GLU A 399 4.07 -6.03 -16.49
N ASP A 400 4.82 -5.03 -16.02
CA ASP A 400 6.00 -5.21 -15.19
C ASP A 400 5.65 -4.92 -13.72
N VAL A 401 5.99 -5.84 -12.83
CA VAL A 401 5.66 -5.76 -11.40
C VAL A 401 6.94 -5.82 -10.58
N LEU A 402 7.13 -4.86 -9.68
CA LEU A 402 8.14 -4.89 -8.63
C LEU A 402 7.48 -5.34 -7.31
N PRO A 403 7.64 -6.61 -6.91
CA PRO A 403 7.14 -7.06 -5.62
C PRO A 403 8.02 -6.57 -4.48
N LEU A 404 7.38 -6.26 -3.36
CA LEU A 404 8.02 -5.78 -2.14
C LEU A 404 7.29 -6.37 -0.94
N ALA A 405 8.05 -6.86 0.05
CA ALA A 405 7.49 -7.25 1.34
C ALA A 405 7.96 -6.26 2.42
N VAL A 406 7.04 -5.73 3.21
CA VAL A 406 7.33 -4.75 4.27
C VAL A 406 6.66 -5.14 5.58
N CYS A 407 7.35 -4.94 6.70
CA CYS A 407 6.81 -5.08 8.03
C CYS A 407 7.22 -3.87 8.86
N MET A 408 6.27 -2.99 9.18
CA MET A 408 6.54 -1.79 9.99
C MET A 408 6.49 -2.06 11.51
N ASP A 409 6.28 -3.31 11.95
CA ASP A 409 6.33 -3.65 13.38
C ASP A 409 7.75 -3.41 13.93
N PRO A 410 7.92 -2.52 14.93
CA PRO A 410 9.23 -2.24 15.51
C PRO A 410 9.95 -3.46 16.11
N LYS A 411 9.23 -4.55 16.39
CA LYS A 411 9.83 -5.79 16.91
C LYS A 411 10.53 -6.59 15.82
N ASN A 412 9.99 -6.57 14.60
CA ASN A 412 10.53 -7.33 13.46
C ASN A 412 10.49 -6.46 12.19
N PRO A 413 11.17 -5.29 12.19
CA PRO A 413 11.13 -4.37 11.06
C PRO A 413 11.85 -5.00 9.87
N ALA A 414 11.17 -5.05 8.72
CA ALA A 414 11.71 -5.67 7.51
C ALA A 414 11.24 -4.96 6.25
N THR A 415 12.10 -4.98 5.23
CA THR A 415 11.79 -4.60 3.85
C THR A 415 12.60 -5.48 2.92
N GLU A 416 11.93 -6.22 2.05
CA GLU A 416 12.55 -7.09 1.06
C GLU A 416 12.09 -6.71 -0.33
N LEU A 417 13.05 -6.38 -1.19
CA LEU A 417 12.80 -6.02 -2.59
C LEU A 417 12.91 -7.25 -3.48
N GLY A 418 11.95 -7.44 -4.38
CA GLY A 418 12.03 -8.44 -5.43
C GLY A 418 12.75 -7.94 -6.67
N SER A 419 12.80 -8.80 -7.68
CA SER A 419 13.18 -8.40 -9.04
C SER A 419 11.93 -8.03 -9.84
N ILE A 420 12.07 -7.08 -10.76
CA ILE A 420 10.97 -6.72 -11.67
C ILE A 420 10.60 -7.95 -12.50
N THR A 421 9.35 -8.38 -12.34
CA THR A 421 8.81 -9.59 -12.96
C THR A 421 7.69 -9.21 -13.91
N ARG A 422 7.72 -9.78 -15.12
CA ARG A 422 6.64 -9.57 -16.09
C ARG A 422 5.46 -10.47 -15.76
N VAL A 423 4.26 -9.90 -15.67
CA VAL A 423 2.99 -10.59 -15.51
C VAL A 423 2.22 -10.57 -16.82
N ARG A 424 1.60 -11.70 -17.16
CA ARG A 424 0.81 -11.93 -18.38
C ARG A 424 -0.51 -12.64 -18.10
N THR A 425 -0.62 -13.30 -16.96
CA THR A 425 -1.80 -14.07 -16.54
C THR A 425 -2.15 -13.77 -15.09
N GLU A 426 -3.38 -14.07 -14.68
CA GLU A 426 -3.80 -13.96 -13.28
C GLU A 426 -2.92 -14.81 -12.34
N ASP A 427 -2.51 -16.00 -12.78
CA ASP A 427 -1.59 -16.86 -12.03
C ASP A 427 -0.24 -16.18 -11.79
N ASP A 428 0.23 -15.33 -12.73
CA ASP A 428 1.46 -14.57 -12.53
C ASP A 428 1.29 -13.54 -11.39
N CYS A 429 0.11 -12.92 -11.29
CA CYS A 429 -0.24 -12.01 -10.20
C CYS A 429 -0.29 -12.74 -8.85
N HIS A 430 -0.86 -13.95 -8.79
CA HIS A 430 -0.84 -14.76 -7.58
C HIS A 430 0.59 -15.16 -7.16
N ARG A 431 1.46 -15.51 -8.12
CA ARG A 431 2.87 -15.82 -7.82
C ARG A 431 3.66 -14.62 -7.27
N VAL A 432 3.31 -13.39 -7.67
CA VAL A 432 3.85 -12.16 -7.05
C VAL A 432 3.48 -12.11 -5.58
N MET A 433 2.22 -12.40 -5.22
CA MET A 433 1.77 -12.40 -3.83
C MET A 433 2.37 -13.54 -3.00
N ASP A 434 2.52 -14.74 -3.57
CA ASP A 434 3.25 -15.84 -2.94
C ASP A 434 4.69 -15.45 -2.61
N TRP A 435 5.35 -14.76 -3.54
CA TRP A 435 6.70 -14.26 -3.31
C TRP A 435 6.72 -13.26 -2.14
N ILE A 436 5.77 -12.33 -2.09
CA ILE A 436 5.65 -11.34 -1.01
C ILE A 436 5.45 -12.03 0.34
N ALA A 437 4.54 -13.01 0.43
CA ALA A 437 4.32 -13.78 1.65
C ALA A 437 5.59 -14.52 2.10
N ALA A 438 6.26 -15.21 1.17
CA ALA A 438 7.48 -15.94 1.47
C ALA A 438 8.63 -15.00 1.87
N ALA A 439 8.76 -13.84 1.23
CA ALA A 439 9.76 -12.82 1.56
C ALA A 439 9.50 -12.22 2.94
N HIS A 440 8.25 -11.85 3.24
CA HIS A 440 7.85 -11.37 4.55
C HIS A 440 8.17 -12.39 5.66
N GLN A 441 7.80 -13.66 5.46
CA GLN A 441 8.10 -14.72 6.44
C GLN A 441 9.60 -14.93 6.64
N ARG A 442 10.41 -14.93 5.58
CA ARG A 442 11.86 -15.07 5.69
C ARG A 442 12.49 -13.91 6.47
N ALA A 443 12.02 -12.69 6.23
CA ALA A 443 12.61 -11.49 6.82
C ALA A 443 12.19 -11.27 8.28
N THR A 444 10.95 -11.61 8.63
CA THR A 444 10.39 -11.36 9.97
C THR A 444 10.37 -12.58 10.89
N GLY A 445 10.47 -13.79 10.32
CA GLY A 445 10.23 -15.05 11.05
C GLY A 445 8.75 -15.30 11.40
N ILE A 446 7.83 -14.40 11.01
CA ILE A 446 6.39 -14.55 11.25
C ILE A 446 5.79 -15.43 10.16
N THR A 447 5.00 -16.44 10.55
CA THR A 447 4.32 -17.30 9.57
C THR A 447 3.40 -16.43 8.72
N THR A 448 3.62 -16.40 7.41
CA THR A 448 2.88 -15.52 6.49
C THR A 448 2.21 -16.35 5.43
N VAL A 449 0.88 -16.26 5.36
CA VAL A 449 0.06 -17.04 4.44
C VAL A 449 -0.64 -16.10 3.47
N TYR A 450 -0.41 -16.30 2.19
CA TYR A 450 -1.24 -15.71 1.15
C TYR A 450 -2.42 -16.62 0.84
N HIS A 451 -3.59 -16.02 0.68
CA HIS A 451 -4.81 -16.71 0.26
C HIS A 451 -5.14 -16.26 -1.17
N ASP A 452 -5.25 -17.21 -2.09
CA ASP A 452 -5.58 -16.97 -3.49
C ASP A 452 -7.04 -16.53 -3.69
N ALA A 453 -7.94 -17.02 -2.84
CA ALA A 453 -9.36 -16.71 -2.85
C ALA A 453 -9.87 -16.35 -1.45
N GLU A 454 -11.04 -15.70 -1.42
CA GLU A 454 -11.79 -15.52 -0.17
C GLU A 454 -12.39 -16.88 0.22
N ASP A 455 -11.76 -17.52 1.20
CA ASP A 455 -12.14 -18.84 1.72
C ASP A 455 -12.86 -18.75 3.08
N ASP A 456 -13.46 -19.87 3.50
CA ASP A 456 -14.15 -19.96 4.79
C ASP A 456 -13.21 -19.60 5.95
N LEU A 457 -11.91 -19.86 5.82
CA LEU A 457 -10.91 -19.50 6.83
C LEU A 457 -10.80 -17.99 6.98
N LEU A 458 -10.60 -17.25 5.89
CA LEU A 458 -10.57 -15.79 5.90
C LEU A 458 -11.89 -15.19 6.36
N ALA A 459 -13.01 -15.74 5.91
CA ALA A 459 -14.33 -15.31 6.36
C ALA A 459 -14.51 -15.50 7.87
N ASN A 460 -14.10 -16.65 8.41
CA ASN A 460 -14.16 -16.95 9.84
C ASN A 460 -13.18 -16.10 10.67
N ILE A 461 -11.95 -15.87 10.17
CA ILE A 461 -10.98 -14.99 10.83
C ILE A 461 -11.54 -13.56 10.89
N ARG A 462 -12.07 -13.04 9.78
CA ARG A 462 -12.69 -11.70 9.75
C ARG A 462 -13.89 -11.61 10.69
N ALA A 463 -14.75 -12.62 10.73
CA ALA A 463 -15.90 -12.67 11.63
C ALA A 463 -15.47 -12.67 13.11
N ALA A 464 -14.37 -13.35 13.43
CA ALA A 464 -13.86 -13.44 14.78
C ALA A 464 -13.12 -12.16 15.24
N ILE A 465 -12.49 -11.41 14.32
CA ILE A 465 -11.85 -10.10 14.61
C ILE A 465 -12.89 -8.96 14.69
N SER A 466 -14.04 -9.12 14.03
CA SER A 466 -15.09 -8.09 13.98
C SER A 466 -16.08 -8.15 15.15
N ARG A 467 -15.97 -9.15 16.03
CA ARG A 467 -16.71 -9.28 17.29
C ARG A 467 -15.88 -8.72 18.43
#